data_AF-A0A1B1CCF1-F1
#
_entry.id   AF-A0A1B1CCF1-F1
#
_cell.length_a   1.000
_cell.length_b   1.000
_cell.length_c   1.000
_cell.angle_alpha   90.00
_cell.angle_beta   90.00
_cell.angle_gamma   90.00
#
_symmetry.space_group_name_H-M   'P 1'
#
loop_
_entity.id
_entity.type
_entity.pdbx_description
1 polymer ?
#
loop_
_entity_poly.entity_id
_entity_poly.type
_entity_poly.pdbx_seq_one_letter_code
_entity_poly.pdbx_strand_id
1 'polypeptide(L)'
;MLRLSCASVSFLLLEAHMENALNDFRELLAVETAKIDRAIAEAHRASISFLAARGNLNSSGGMIKVTRDAAGTIPMHCQTAFTLLLRTLSAHGVKVDQSNKDAVTAILRAWTEERLLQLKRVVSITAPMRANSAQSESFLKEIDEAGDLEIRRIAGEISLIAASQGREKPDQQSYNMVFNGQVGVVQTGAGSFGIANQHIDQGASEALTAALSKIHALATQDDSPQRNDVLELVADAQSELAKEKPNPFKLRSLVSGLGDALSMMPKLKEGYEVLKWAGTLVGVSLP
;
A
#
# COMPACT_ATOMS: atom_id res chain seq x y z
N MET A 1 34.48 26.11 -28.59
CA MET A 1 33.22 25.33 -28.66
C MET A 1 33.41 24.06 -27.84
N LEU A 2 32.99 24.08 -26.57
CA LEU A 2 33.03 22.92 -25.68
C LEU A 2 31.87 21.99 -26.04
N ARG A 3 32.16 20.87 -26.72
CA ARG A 3 31.21 19.76 -26.84
C ARG A 3 31.21 19.03 -25.50
N LEU A 4 30.35 19.47 -24.57
CA LEU A 4 29.96 18.64 -23.44
C LEU A 4 29.35 17.35 -24.03
N SER A 5 30.00 16.22 -23.75
CA SER A 5 29.52 14.90 -24.14
C SER A 5 28.11 14.70 -23.58
N CYS A 6 27.18 14.22 -24.40
CA CYS A 6 25.80 13.91 -24.00
C CYS A 6 25.72 12.99 -22.77
N ALA A 7 26.77 12.20 -22.52
CA ALA A 7 26.90 11.34 -21.34
C ALA A 7 27.04 12.14 -20.03
N SER A 8 27.74 13.28 -20.04
CA SER A 8 27.95 14.10 -18.83
C SER A 8 26.67 14.79 -18.36
N VAL A 9 25.80 15.19 -19.29
CA VAL A 9 24.51 15.82 -18.97
C VAL A 9 23.54 14.79 -18.38
N SER A 10 23.54 13.56 -18.90
CA SER A 10 22.67 12.48 -18.41
C SER A 10 23.03 12.06 -16.98
N PHE A 11 24.32 12.06 -16.64
CA PHE A 11 24.79 11.73 -15.29
C PHE A 11 24.38 12.78 -14.25
N LEU A 12 24.55 14.07 -14.57
CA LEU A 12 24.16 15.17 -13.66
C LEU A 12 22.65 15.21 -13.41
N LEU A 13 21.83 14.90 -14.42
CA LEU A 13 20.39 14.81 -14.24
C LEU A 13 20.01 13.64 -13.32
N LEU A 14 20.68 12.49 -13.44
CA LEU A 14 20.45 11.33 -12.58
C LEU A 14 20.75 11.66 -11.11
N GLU A 15 21.86 12.37 -10.84
CA GLU A 15 22.22 12.80 -9.48
C GLU A 15 21.16 13.74 -8.89
N ALA A 16 20.68 14.71 -9.66
CA ALA A 16 19.64 15.64 -9.21
C ALA A 16 18.31 14.94 -8.91
N HIS A 17 17.90 13.98 -9.74
CA HIS A 17 16.69 13.17 -9.49
C HIS A 17 16.85 12.30 -8.24
N MET A 18 18.03 11.72 -8.03
CA MET A 18 18.30 10.92 -6.84
C MET A 18 18.30 11.78 -5.57
N GLU A 19 18.87 12.97 -5.61
CA GLU A 19 18.87 13.89 -4.47
C GLU A 19 17.45 14.32 -4.07
N ASN A 20 16.63 14.71 -5.04
CA ASN A 20 15.21 15.05 -4.81
C ASN A 20 14.43 13.85 -4.24
N ALA A 21 14.64 12.65 -4.78
CA ALA A 21 14.01 11.43 -4.29
C ALA A 21 14.40 11.11 -2.83
N LEU A 22 15.64 11.38 -2.44
CA LEU A 22 16.13 11.17 -1.08
C LEU A 22 15.59 12.22 -0.10
N ASN A 23 15.36 13.45 -0.54
CA ASN A 23 14.72 14.46 0.28
C ASN A 23 13.26 14.09 0.58
N ASP A 24 12.48 13.75 -0.45
CA ASP A 24 11.09 13.30 -0.27
C ASP A 24 11.02 12.02 0.58
N PHE A 25 11.97 11.10 0.39
CA PHE A 25 12.08 9.89 1.21
C PHE A 25 12.26 10.24 2.68
N ARG A 26 13.18 11.13 3.03
CA ARG A 26 13.43 11.53 4.42
C ARG A 26 12.22 12.19 5.05
N GLU A 27 11.53 13.07 4.32
CA GLU A 27 10.32 13.73 4.81
C GLU A 27 9.19 12.74 5.11
N LEU A 28 8.88 11.86 4.15
CA LEU A 28 7.86 10.83 4.33
C LEU A 28 8.23 9.84 5.43
N LEU A 29 9.50 9.44 5.48
CA LEU A 29 10.00 8.51 6.48
C LEU A 29 9.93 9.08 7.88
N ALA A 30 10.18 10.38 8.07
CA ALA A 30 10.05 11.04 9.36
C ALA A 30 8.61 10.97 9.88
N VAL A 31 7.61 11.19 9.00
CA VAL A 31 6.19 11.11 9.36
C VAL A 31 5.79 9.69 9.72
N GLU A 32 6.15 8.70 8.89
CA GLU A 32 5.79 7.30 9.16
C GLU A 32 6.51 6.73 10.38
N THR A 33 7.78 7.10 10.58
CA THR A 33 8.53 6.72 11.79
C THR A 33 7.88 7.30 13.03
N ALA A 34 7.43 8.56 13.01
CA ALA A 34 6.74 9.16 14.15
C ALA A 34 5.42 8.44 14.52
N LYS A 35 4.67 7.96 13.52
CA LYS A 35 3.44 7.17 13.75
C LYS A 35 3.77 5.81 14.38
N ILE A 36 4.76 5.12 13.81
CA ILE A 36 5.23 3.83 14.31
C ILE A 36 5.74 3.98 15.74
N ASP A 37 6.54 5.01 16.03
CA ASP A 37 7.11 5.28 17.34
C ASP A 37 6.04 5.50 18.40
N ARG A 38 4.94 6.19 18.04
CA ARG A 38 3.80 6.37 18.93
C ARG A 38 3.15 5.04 19.27
N ALA A 39 2.86 4.21 18.28
CA ALA A 39 2.26 2.90 18.48
C ALA A 39 3.15 1.97 19.33
N ILE A 40 4.47 1.97 19.08
CA ILE A 40 5.44 1.21 19.85
C ILE A 40 5.52 1.74 21.29
N ALA A 41 5.55 3.05 21.48
CA ALA A 41 5.59 3.65 22.82
C ALA A 41 4.35 3.28 23.64
N GLU A 42 3.17 3.25 23.02
CA GLU A 42 1.93 2.79 23.66
C GLU A 42 2.01 1.31 24.04
N ALA A 43 2.47 0.44 23.13
CA ALA A 43 2.66 -0.98 23.40
C ALA A 43 3.69 -1.23 24.52
N HIS A 44 4.83 -0.53 24.51
CA HIS A 44 5.85 -0.60 25.54
C HIS A 44 5.32 -0.15 26.90
N ARG A 45 4.55 0.95 26.97
CA ARG A 45 3.92 1.39 28.22
C ARG A 45 2.96 0.34 28.77
N ALA A 46 2.17 -0.29 27.91
CA ALA A 46 1.27 -1.38 28.30
C ALA A 46 2.04 -2.59 28.86
N SER A 47 3.11 -3.01 28.17
CA SER A 47 4.01 -4.08 28.63
C SER A 47 4.67 -3.76 29.98
N ILE A 48 5.16 -2.53 30.17
CA ILE A 48 5.78 -2.08 31.41
C ILE A 48 4.76 -2.04 32.55
N SER A 49 3.57 -1.50 32.31
CA SER A 49 2.47 -1.46 33.29
C SER A 49 2.09 -2.87 33.75
N PHE A 50 1.98 -3.81 32.81
CA PHE A 50 1.71 -5.21 33.09
C PHE A 50 2.82 -5.87 33.94
N LEU A 51 4.09 -5.60 33.64
CA LEU A 51 5.22 -6.10 34.42
C LEU A 51 5.24 -5.50 35.84
N ALA A 52 4.96 -4.20 35.97
CA ALA A 52 4.88 -3.50 37.24
C ALA A 52 3.78 -4.08 38.13
N ALA A 53 2.59 -4.30 37.58
CA ALA A 53 1.45 -4.89 38.30
C ALA A 53 1.74 -6.30 38.84
N ARG A 54 2.69 -7.01 38.23
CA ARG A 54 3.13 -8.36 38.65
C ARG A 54 4.37 -8.37 39.54
N GLY A 55 4.93 -7.21 39.90
CA GLY A 55 6.18 -7.12 40.64
C GLY A 55 7.41 -7.62 39.86
N ASN A 56 7.30 -7.78 38.54
CA ASN A 56 8.32 -8.37 37.68
C ASN A 56 9.16 -7.33 36.93
N LEU A 57 9.01 -6.05 37.27
CA LEU A 57 9.67 -4.93 36.57
C LEU A 57 11.19 -5.08 36.52
N ASN A 58 11.82 -5.50 37.62
CA ASN A 58 13.28 -5.60 37.73
C ASN A 58 13.80 -7.04 37.49
N SER A 59 12.93 -7.94 37.06
CA SER A 59 13.30 -9.33 36.78
C SER A 59 13.99 -9.47 35.42
N SER A 60 14.76 -10.54 35.24
CA SER A 60 15.27 -10.93 33.91
C SER A 60 14.15 -11.10 32.89
N GLY A 61 12.99 -11.62 33.30
CA GLY A 61 11.81 -11.73 32.44
C GLY A 61 11.30 -10.37 31.96
N GLY A 62 11.40 -9.32 32.78
CA GLY A 62 11.06 -7.95 32.39
C GLY A 62 12.01 -7.40 31.34
N MET A 63 13.32 -7.60 31.51
CA MET A 63 14.34 -7.21 30.53
C MET A 63 14.15 -7.94 29.19
N ILE A 64 13.99 -9.26 29.22
CA ILE A 64 13.73 -10.08 28.03
C ILE A 64 12.48 -9.57 27.30
N LYS A 65 11.39 -9.30 28.02
CA LYS A 65 10.14 -8.84 27.40
C LYS A 65 10.32 -7.50 26.70
N VAL A 66 10.92 -6.50 27.36
CA VAL A 66 11.11 -5.17 26.75
C VAL A 66 12.05 -5.24 25.54
N THR A 67 13.14 -5.99 25.65
CA THR A 67 14.08 -6.18 24.54
C THR A 67 13.43 -6.89 23.36
N ARG A 68 12.65 -7.95 23.62
CA ARG A 68 11.95 -8.70 22.57
C ARG A 68 10.84 -7.88 21.92
N ASP A 69 10.08 -7.13 22.71
CA ASP A 69 9.06 -6.21 22.22
C ASP A 69 9.73 -5.18 21.27
N ALA A 70 10.87 -4.59 21.68
CA ALA A 70 11.65 -3.69 20.85
C ALA A 70 12.20 -4.35 19.57
N ALA A 71 12.86 -5.50 19.70
CA ALA A 71 13.41 -6.24 18.57
C ALA A 71 12.31 -6.63 17.54
N GLY A 72 11.12 -6.98 18.02
CA GLY A 72 9.95 -7.26 17.18
C GLY A 72 9.46 -6.09 16.33
N THR A 73 9.87 -4.86 16.64
CA THR A 73 9.51 -3.66 15.84
C THR A 73 10.45 -3.39 14.67
N ILE A 74 11.66 -3.96 14.69
CA ILE A 74 12.70 -3.71 13.69
C ILE A 74 12.23 -4.09 12.28
N PRO A 75 11.60 -5.26 12.03
CA PRO A 75 11.13 -5.62 10.68
C PRO A 75 10.11 -4.62 10.13
N MET A 76 9.20 -4.11 10.96
CA MET A 76 8.21 -3.11 10.55
C MET A 76 8.88 -1.79 10.14
N HIS A 77 9.84 -1.30 10.94
CA HIS A 77 10.63 -0.11 10.60
C HIS A 77 11.38 -0.28 9.28
N CYS A 78 12.12 -1.38 9.15
CA CYS A 78 12.90 -1.72 7.96
C CYS A 78 12.01 -1.83 6.71
N GLN A 79 10.86 -2.49 6.82
CA GLN A 79 9.92 -2.64 5.71
C GLN A 79 9.30 -1.31 5.27
N THR A 80 8.93 -0.45 6.22
CA THR A 80 8.39 0.88 5.91
C THR A 80 9.43 1.73 5.19
N ALA A 81 10.68 1.78 5.69
CA ALA A 81 11.76 2.51 5.04
C ALA A 81 12.05 1.98 3.64
N PHE A 82 12.16 0.66 3.48
CA PHE A 82 12.34 0.01 2.20
C PHE A 82 11.24 0.37 1.19
N THR A 83 9.97 0.24 1.59
CA THR A 83 8.81 0.52 0.73
C THR A 83 8.75 1.99 0.32
N LEU A 84 9.00 2.91 1.26
CA LEU A 84 9.02 4.34 0.98
C LEU A 84 10.15 4.71 0.03
N LEU A 85 11.37 4.20 0.25
CA LEU A 85 12.51 4.48 -0.63
C LEU A 85 12.24 4.01 -2.07
N LEU A 86 11.73 2.79 -2.24
CA LEU A 86 11.39 2.30 -3.58
C LEU A 86 10.31 3.13 -4.25
N ARG A 87 9.28 3.55 -3.48
CA ARG A 87 8.21 4.38 -4.00
C ARG A 87 8.71 5.77 -4.42
N THR A 88 9.58 6.40 -3.63
CA THR A 88 10.13 7.72 -3.98
C THR A 88 11.08 7.62 -5.16
N LEU A 89 11.99 6.64 -5.19
CA LEU A 89 12.85 6.40 -6.35
C LEU A 89 12.03 6.20 -7.63
N SER A 90 10.98 5.36 -7.56
CA SER A 90 10.09 5.13 -8.71
C SER A 90 9.32 6.39 -9.13
N ALA A 91 8.87 7.23 -8.19
CA ALA A 91 8.15 8.47 -8.49
C ALA A 91 9.04 9.51 -9.18
N HIS A 92 10.35 9.48 -8.90
CA HIS A 92 11.36 10.33 -9.54
C HIS A 92 11.99 9.70 -10.79
N GLY A 93 11.46 8.58 -11.27
CA GLY A 93 11.96 7.89 -12.47
C GLY A 93 13.30 7.17 -12.29
N VAL A 94 13.75 6.99 -11.05
CA VAL A 94 14.99 6.27 -10.73
C VAL A 94 14.67 4.79 -10.59
N LYS A 95 15.04 3.99 -11.61
CA LYS A 95 14.94 2.53 -11.54
C LYS A 95 16.09 1.97 -10.67
N VAL A 96 15.78 0.98 -9.83
CA VAL A 96 16.81 0.24 -9.08
C VAL A 96 17.36 -0.89 -9.95
N ASP A 97 18.63 -0.79 -10.33
CA ASP A 97 19.31 -1.72 -11.23
C ASP A 97 20.69 -2.14 -10.71
N GLN A 98 21.47 -2.90 -11.50
CA GLN A 98 22.79 -3.36 -11.08
C GLN A 98 23.80 -2.24 -10.85
N SER A 99 23.60 -1.07 -11.46
CA SER A 99 24.52 0.08 -11.34
C SER A 99 24.34 0.85 -10.04
N ASN A 100 23.13 0.85 -9.45
CA ASN A 100 22.82 1.63 -8.26
C ASN A 100 22.36 0.82 -7.04
N LYS A 101 22.18 -0.51 -7.15
CA LYS A 101 21.74 -1.36 -6.03
C LYS A 101 22.56 -1.21 -4.75
N ASP A 102 23.88 -1.04 -4.87
CA ASP A 102 24.78 -0.98 -3.71
C ASP A 102 24.60 0.35 -2.98
N ALA A 103 24.36 1.44 -3.71
CA ALA A 103 24.05 2.75 -3.14
C ALA A 103 22.69 2.73 -2.43
N VAL A 104 21.65 2.16 -3.04
CA VAL A 104 20.32 2.01 -2.42
C VAL A 104 20.42 1.14 -1.16
N THR A 105 21.19 0.05 -1.21
CA THR A 105 21.43 -0.82 -0.05
C THR A 105 22.16 -0.08 1.07
N ALA A 106 23.17 0.73 0.74
CA ALA A 106 23.91 1.53 1.71
C ALA A 106 23.01 2.56 2.43
N ILE A 107 22.08 3.19 1.71
CA ILE A 107 21.12 4.14 2.29
C ILE A 107 20.24 3.46 3.35
N LEU A 108 19.62 2.31 3.01
CA LEU A 108 18.76 1.60 3.96
C LEU A 108 19.55 1.00 5.11
N ARG A 109 20.76 0.50 4.86
CA ARG A 109 21.67 0.03 5.92
C ARG A 109 21.98 1.14 6.91
N ALA A 110 22.44 2.31 6.44
CA ALA A 110 22.80 3.43 7.30
C ALA A 110 21.60 3.90 8.14
N TRP A 111 20.41 4.01 7.51
CA TRP A 111 19.19 4.33 8.24
C TRP A 111 18.83 3.28 9.28
N THR A 112 18.95 1.99 8.94
CA THR A 112 18.65 0.89 9.87
C THR A 112 19.61 0.93 11.05
N GLU A 113 20.90 1.10 10.83
CA GLU A 113 21.91 1.22 11.90
C GLU A 113 21.62 2.41 12.83
N GLU A 114 21.27 3.58 12.28
CA GLU A 114 20.84 4.72 13.08
C GLU A 114 19.60 4.38 13.91
N ARG A 115 18.63 3.70 13.30
CA ARG A 115 17.39 3.32 13.97
C ARG A 115 17.62 2.32 15.10
N LEU A 116 18.52 1.36 14.92
CA LEU A 116 18.93 0.42 15.98
C LEU A 116 19.56 1.17 17.15
N LEU A 117 20.41 2.17 16.89
CA LEU A 117 20.97 3.01 17.96
C LEU A 117 19.89 3.78 18.73
N GLN A 118 18.91 4.35 18.03
CA GLN A 118 17.78 5.03 18.67
C GLN A 118 16.95 4.06 19.54
N LEU A 119 16.64 2.88 19.01
CA LEU A 119 15.88 1.86 19.73
C LEU A 119 16.62 1.37 20.99
N LYS A 120 17.93 1.11 20.87
CA LYS A 120 18.79 0.74 22.01
C LYS A 120 18.82 1.85 23.08
N ARG A 121 18.82 3.13 22.70
CA ARG A 121 18.71 4.25 23.65
C ARG A 121 17.37 4.23 24.39
N VAL A 122 16.27 4.04 23.67
CA VAL A 122 14.92 3.96 24.27
C VAL A 122 14.80 2.77 25.24
N VAL A 123 15.29 1.60 24.84
CA VAL A 123 15.26 0.39 25.69
C VAL A 123 16.13 0.58 26.93
N SER A 124 17.33 1.14 26.79
CA SER A 124 18.27 1.37 27.90
C SER A 124 17.72 2.26 29.02
N ILE A 125 16.81 3.19 28.70
CA ILE A 125 16.20 4.09 29.70
C ILE A 125 14.94 3.50 30.37
N THR A 126 14.48 2.33 29.95
CA THR A 126 13.33 1.67 30.60
C THR A 126 13.69 1.18 32.00
N ALA A 127 12.68 1.06 32.88
CA ALA A 127 12.90 0.65 34.26
C ALA A 127 13.55 -0.74 34.41
N PRO A 128 13.14 -1.79 33.64
CA PRO A 128 13.79 -3.10 33.72
C PRO A 128 15.29 -3.07 33.39
N MET A 129 15.67 -2.27 32.39
CA MET A 129 17.05 -2.18 31.93
C MET A 129 17.94 -1.35 32.87
N ARG A 130 17.41 -0.25 33.42
CA ARG A 130 18.15 0.58 34.39
C ARG A 130 18.51 -0.14 35.68
N ALA A 131 17.68 -1.09 36.13
CA ALA A 131 17.91 -1.82 37.37
C ALA A 131 19.14 -2.75 37.31
N ASN A 132 19.54 -3.20 36.11
CA ASN A 132 20.57 -4.24 35.94
C ASN A 132 21.52 -3.90 34.76
N SER A 133 22.26 -2.80 34.86
CA SER A 133 23.15 -2.32 33.79
C SER A 133 24.24 -3.32 33.38
N ALA A 134 24.69 -4.20 34.28
CA ALA A 134 25.68 -5.23 33.96
C ALA A 134 25.14 -6.31 33.00
N GLN A 135 23.83 -6.58 33.04
CA GLN A 135 23.19 -7.58 32.17
C GLN A 135 22.53 -6.95 30.94
N SER A 136 22.37 -5.62 30.90
CA SER A 136 21.69 -4.96 29.78
C SER A 136 22.40 -5.17 28.45
N GLU A 137 23.73 -5.29 28.44
CA GLU A 137 24.51 -5.42 27.20
C GLU A 137 24.17 -6.70 26.43
N SER A 138 24.00 -7.84 27.12
CA SER A 138 23.63 -9.11 26.46
C SER A 138 22.24 -9.05 25.84
N PHE A 139 21.31 -8.31 26.46
CA PHE A 139 19.96 -8.13 25.90
C PHE A 139 19.97 -7.17 24.71
N LEU A 140 20.74 -6.08 24.77
CA LEU A 140 20.85 -5.15 23.63
C LEU A 140 21.45 -5.83 22.38
N LYS A 141 22.25 -6.89 22.55
CA LYS A 141 22.76 -7.70 21.44
C LYS A 141 21.63 -8.35 20.62
N GLU A 142 20.51 -8.71 21.23
CA GLU A 142 19.36 -9.28 20.50
C GLU A 142 18.77 -8.26 19.49
N ILE A 143 18.82 -6.96 19.82
CA ILE A 143 18.39 -5.88 18.92
C ILE A 143 19.34 -5.79 17.72
N ASP A 144 20.65 -5.91 17.97
CA ASP A 144 21.66 -5.88 16.90
C ASP A 144 21.53 -7.11 15.99
N GLU A 145 21.36 -8.30 16.56
CA GLU A 145 21.17 -9.54 15.78
C GLU A 145 19.91 -9.49 14.91
N ALA A 146 18.81 -8.94 15.43
CA ALA A 146 17.59 -8.71 14.65
C ALA A 146 17.80 -7.66 13.55
N GLY A 147 18.55 -6.60 13.84
CA GLY A 147 18.95 -5.60 12.85
C GLY A 147 19.78 -6.18 11.69
N ASP A 148 20.78 -7.00 12.01
CA ASP A 148 21.64 -7.66 11.02
C ASP A 148 20.88 -8.63 10.11
N LEU A 149 19.84 -9.28 10.63
CA LEU A 149 18.95 -10.12 9.83
C LEU A 149 18.13 -9.28 8.85
N GLU A 150 17.57 -8.16 9.29
CA GLU A 150 16.79 -7.27 8.44
C GLU A 150 17.64 -6.56 7.37
N ILE A 151 18.86 -6.14 7.70
CA ILE A 151 19.81 -5.58 6.72
C ILE A 151 20.12 -6.61 5.62
N ARG A 152 20.34 -7.87 5.99
CA ARG A 152 20.57 -8.96 5.02
C ARG A 152 19.33 -9.22 4.16
N ARG A 153 18.13 -9.21 4.75
CA ARG A 153 16.86 -9.34 4.01
C ARG A 153 16.71 -8.23 2.98
N ILE A 154 16.85 -6.97 3.40
CA ILE A 154 16.75 -5.80 2.52
C ILE A 154 17.76 -5.88 1.37
N ALA A 155 19.02 -6.22 1.65
CA ALA A 155 20.04 -6.36 0.60
C ALA A 155 19.68 -7.45 -0.42
N GLY A 156 19.10 -8.57 0.05
CA GLY A 156 18.57 -9.63 -0.81
C GLY A 156 17.41 -9.16 -1.70
N GLU A 157 16.46 -8.42 -1.13
CA GLU A 157 15.31 -7.87 -1.88
C GLU A 157 15.74 -6.83 -2.93
N ILE A 158 16.64 -5.91 -2.59
CA ILE A 158 17.21 -4.96 -3.55
C ILE A 158 17.93 -5.70 -4.67
N SER A 159 18.71 -6.74 -4.34
CA SER A 159 19.42 -7.55 -5.34
C SER A 159 18.46 -8.25 -6.30
N LEU A 160 17.33 -8.77 -5.79
CA LEU A 160 16.27 -9.38 -6.61
C LEU A 160 15.60 -8.34 -7.51
N ILE A 161 15.28 -7.16 -7.00
CA ILE A 161 14.70 -6.06 -7.80
C ILE A 161 15.67 -5.66 -8.91
N ALA A 162 16.94 -5.40 -8.58
CA ALA A 162 17.97 -5.04 -9.56
C ALA A 162 18.20 -6.13 -10.61
N ALA A 163 18.12 -7.41 -10.23
CA ALA A 163 18.22 -8.53 -11.16
C ALA A 163 16.99 -8.65 -12.08
N SER A 164 15.79 -8.33 -11.58
CA SER A 164 14.56 -8.35 -12.37
C SER A 164 14.55 -7.27 -13.45
N GLN A 165 15.07 -6.07 -13.13
CA GLN A 165 15.19 -4.96 -14.09
C GLN A 165 16.21 -5.28 -15.20
N GLY A 166 17.33 -5.93 -14.87
CA GLY A 166 18.31 -6.36 -15.87
C GLY A 166 17.82 -7.47 -16.82
N ARG A 167 16.67 -8.09 -16.52
CA ARG A 167 16.02 -9.09 -17.38
C ARG A 167 14.95 -8.50 -18.31
N GLU A 168 14.68 -7.18 -18.25
CA GLU A 168 13.91 -6.49 -19.29
C GLU A 168 14.68 -6.65 -20.60
N LYS A 169 14.33 -7.66 -21.39
CA LYS A 169 14.87 -7.84 -22.73
C LYS A 169 14.52 -6.56 -23.52
N PRO A 170 15.43 -6.01 -24.34
CA PRO A 170 15.17 -4.81 -25.14
C PRO A 170 14.05 -4.96 -26.20
N ASP A 171 13.35 -6.09 -26.19
CA ASP A 171 12.27 -6.44 -27.12
C ASP A 171 11.04 -6.99 -26.38
N GLN A 172 10.91 -6.73 -25.07
CA GLN A 172 9.67 -6.99 -24.35
C GLN A 172 8.62 -5.98 -24.83
N GLN A 173 7.98 -6.34 -25.95
CA GLN A 173 6.64 -5.87 -26.30
C GLN A 173 5.86 -5.76 -25.00
N SER A 174 5.37 -4.55 -24.69
CA SER A 174 4.37 -4.39 -23.65
C SER A 174 3.27 -5.40 -23.94
N TYR A 175 3.21 -6.49 -23.18
CA TYR A 175 2.13 -7.45 -23.32
C TYR A 175 0.89 -6.73 -22.81
N ASN A 176 0.20 -6.06 -23.73
CA ASN A 176 -1.13 -5.54 -23.49
C ASN A 176 -2.02 -6.77 -23.34
N MET A 177 -2.12 -7.27 -22.12
CA MET A 177 -2.98 -8.40 -21.80
C MET A 177 -4.42 -7.87 -21.80
N VAL A 178 -5.07 -7.99 -22.96
CA VAL A 178 -6.49 -7.68 -23.11
C VAL A 178 -7.27 -8.88 -22.60
N PHE A 179 -7.83 -8.75 -21.40
CA PHE A 179 -8.74 -9.74 -20.83
C PHE A 179 -10.16 -9.43 -21.32
N ASN A 180 -10.70 -10.23 -22.24
CA ASN A 180 -12.06 -10.07 -22.76
C ASN A 180 -13.12 -10.74 -21.85
N GLY A 181 -12.96 -10.65 -20.52
CA GLY A 181 -13.83 -11.32 -19.55
C GLY A 181 -13.94 -10.54 -18.24
N GLN A 182 -14.72 -11.06 -17.29
CA GLN A 182 -14.91 -10.43 -15.99
C GLN A 182 -13.60 -10.43 -15.19
N VAL A 183 -12.95 -9.26 -15.04
CA VAL A 183 -11.67 -9.14 -14.32
C VAL A 183 -11.93 -8.58 -12.92
N GLY A 184 -11.91 -9.45 -11.91
CA GLY A 184 -11.98 -9.00 -10.50
C GLY A 184 -10.65 -8.41 -10.03
N VAL A 185 -9.55 -9.14 -10.22
CA VAL A 185 -8.17 -8.72 -9.90
C VAL A 185 -7.22 -9.53 -10.78
N VAL A 186 -6.29 -8.88 -11.50
CA VAL A 186 -5.15 -9.56 -12.13
C VAL A 186 -3.96 -9.44 -11.19
N GLN A 187 -3.68 -10.50 -10.45
CA GLN A 187 -2.45 -10.59 -9.66
C GLN A 187 -1.33 -11.07 -10.59
N THR A 188 -0.42 -10.18 -10.95
CA THR A 188 0.70 -10.50 -11.86
C THR A 188 1.94 -11.06 -11.14
N GLY A 189 1.84 -11.34 -9.84
CA GLY A 189 2.89 -11.95 -9.03
C GLY A 189 2.86 -11.48 -7.58
N ALA A 190 3.80 -11.97 -6.77
CA ALA A 190 4.00 -11.46 -5.41
C ALA A 190 4.51 -10.01 -5.48
N GLY A 191 3.70 -9.05 -5.01
CA GLY A 191 4.06 -7.63 -4.98
C GLY A 191 3.77 -6.84 -6.27
N SER A 192 3.22 -7.46 -7.31
CA SER A 192 2.79 -6.74 -8.53
C SER A 192 1.27 -6.59 -8.55
N PHE A 193 0.81 -5.35 -8.60
CA PHE A 193 -0.59 -5.00 -8.83
C PHE A 193 -0.74 -4.52 -10.27
N GLY A 194 -1.61 -5.18 -11.05
CA GLY A 194 -2.04 -4.68 -12.35
C GLY A 194 -3.20 -3.72 -12.17
N ILE A 195 -3.08 -2.49 -12.66
CA ILE A 195 -4.24 -1.58 -12.75
C ILE A 195 -5.02 -1.98 -13.99
N ALA A 196 -6.17 -2.65 -13.79
CA ALA A 196 -7.08 -2.97 -14.87
C ALA A 196 -7.88 -1.72 -15.27
N ASN A 197 -7.46 -1.05 -16.34
CA ASN A 197 -8.24 0.01 -16.96
C ASN A 197 -9.32 -0.63 -17.84
N GLN A 198 -10.50 -0.85 -17.27
CA GLN A 198 -11.66 -1.33 -18.03
C GLN A 198 -12.25 -0.14 -18.78
N HIS A 199 -12.18 -0.19 -20.11
CA HIS A 199 -12.88 0.76 -20.96
C HIS A 199 -14.34 0.34 -21.06
N ILE A 200 -15.27 1.26 -20.79
CA ILE A 200 -16.70 1.03 -20.98
C ILE A 200 -16.96 1.20 -22.48
N ASP A 201 -17.12 0.09 -23.18
CA ASP A 201 -17.47 0.14 -24.59
C ASP A 201 -18.97 0.43 -24.80
N GLN A 202 -19.36 0.58 -26.07
CA GLN A 202 -20.74 0.88 -26.42
C GLN A 202 -21.71 -0.23 -25.96
N GLY A 203 -21.30 -1.49 -26.03
CA GLY A 203 -22.12 -2.63 -25.60
C GLY A 203 -22.39 -2.60 -24.08
N ALA A 204 -21.38 -2.30 -23.27
CA ALA A 204 -21.54 -2.12 -21.83
C ALA A 204 -22.47 -0.95 -21.49
N SER A 205 -22.35 0.17 -22.23
CA SER A 205 -23.21 1.34 -22.06
C SER A 205 -24.69 1.04 -22.39
N GLU A 206 -24.94 0.33 -23.49
CA GLU A 206 -26.29 -0.08 -23.90
C GLU A 206 -26.92 -1.06 -22.91
N ALA A 207 -26.15 -2.05 -22.44
CA ALA A 207 -26.60 -3.03 -21.45
C ALA A 207 -26.96 -2.36 -20.11
N LEU A 208 -26.16 -1.41 -19.64
CA LEU A 208 -26.46 -0.64 -18.44
C LEU A 208 -27.67 0.28 -18.61
N THR A 209 -27.79 0.93 -19.75
CA THR A 209 -28.95 1.80 -20.04
C THR A 209 -30.26 1.00 -20.02
N ALA A 210 -30.25 -0.21 -20.60
CA ALA A 210 -31.39 -1.13 -20.55
C ALA A 210 -31.71 -1.59 -19.12
N ALA A 211 -30.68 -1.94 -18.33
CA ALA A 211 -30.84 -2.33 -16.93
C ALA A 211 -31.45 -1.21 -16.09
N LEU A 212 -30.91 0.01 -16.17
CA LEU A 212 -31.39 1.18 -15.44
C LEU A 212 -32.83 1.55 -15.82
N SER A 213 -33.16 1.48 -17.11
CA SER A 213 -34.53 1.74 -17.58
C SER A 213 -35.54 0.73 -17.02
N LYS A 214 -35.14 -0.55 -16.94
CA LYS A 214 -35.98 -1.59 -16.32
C LYS A 214 -36.16 -1.37 -14.82
N ILE A 215 -35.09 -1.02 -14.11
CA ILE A 215 -35.13 -0.72 -12.66
C ILE A 215 -36.03 0.50 -12.40
N HIS A 216 -35.93 1.54 -13.22
CA HIS A 216 -36.80 2.71 -13.13
C HIS A 216 -38.28 2.32 -13.24
N ALA A 217 -38.63 1.51 -14.24
CA ALA A 217 -40.01 1.05 -14.44
C ALA A 217 -40.55 0.24 -13.25
N LEU A 218 -39.73 -0.67 -12.71
CA LEU A 218 -40.08 -1.48 -11.53
C LEU A 218 -40.22 -0.60 -10.28
N ALA A 219 -39.27 0.30 -10.03
CA ALA A 219 -39.29 1.20 -8.87
C ALA A 219 -40.48 2.16 -8.90
N THR A 220 -40.93 2.61 -10.08
CA THR A 220 -42.10 3.48 -10.22
C THR A 220 -43.40 2.81 -9.73
N GLN A 221 -43.47 1.48 -9.78
CA GLN A 221 -44.63 0.69 -9.33
C GLN A 221 -44.55 0.27 -7.86
N ASP A 222 -43.42 0.52 -7.20
CA ASP A 222 -43.22 0.20 -5.80
C ASP A 222 -43.74 1.34 -4.90
N ASP A 223 -44.21 1.00 -3.69
CA ASP A 223 -44.76 1.96 -2.72
C ASP A 223 -43.88 2.05 -1.46
N SER A 224 -42.67 1.49 -1.48
CA SER A 224 -41.77 1.58 -0.32
C SER A 224 -41.25 3.00 -0.09
N PRO A 225 -40.89 3.33 1.16
CA PRO A 225 -40.21 4.60 1.47
C PRO A 225 -38.90 4.81 0.70
N GLN A 226 -38.18 3.73 0.38
CA GLN A 226 -36.89 3.75 -0.31
C GLN A 226 -37.00 3.99 -1.82
N ARG A 227 -38.21 4.00 -2.37
CA ARG A 227 -38.45 4.19 -3.82
C ARG A 227 -37.78 5.45 -4.36
N ASN A 228 -37.91 6.56 -3.67
CA ASN A 228 -37.42 7.84 -4.17
C ASN A 228 -35.89 7.84 -4.26
N ASP A 229 -35.21 7.25 -3.27
CA ASP A 229 -33.76 7.10 -3.25
C ASP A 229 -33.27 6.24 -4.42
N VAL A 230 -33.97 5.14 -4.73
CA VAL A 230 -33.67 4.29 -5.88
C VAL A 230 -33.86 5.04 -7.20
N LEU A 231 -34.96 5.80 -7.34
CA LEU A 231 -35.23 6.58 -8.55
C LEU A 231 -34.19 7.70 -8.75
N GLU A 232 -33.75 8.35 -7.68
CA GLU A 232 -32.67 9.36 -7.72
C GLU A 232 -31.35 8.74 -8.19
N LEU A 233 -30.94 7.60 -7.58
CA LEU A 233 -29.73 6.88 -7.99
C LEU A 233 -29.77 6.42 -9.46
N VAL A 234 -30.93 5.96 -9.92
CA VAL A 234 -31.11 5.56 -11.33
C VAL A 234 -30.99 6.77 -12.26
N ALA A 235 -31.62 7.90 -11.93
CA ALA A 235 -31.54 9.12 -12.72
C ALA A 235 -30.10 9.65 -12.79
N ASP A 236 -29.38 9.64 -11.68
CA ASP A 236 -27.97 10.03 -11.62
C ASP A 236 -27.09 9.12 -12.48
N ALA A 237 -27.30 7.80 -12.42
CA ALA A 237 -26.56 6.83 -13.22
C ALA A 237 -26.84 7.01 -14.72
N GLN A 238 -28.09 7.24 -15.10
CA GLN A 238 -28.48 7.53 -16.49
C GLN A 238 -27.86 8.84 -16.98
N SER A 239 -27.84 9.89 -16.14
CA SER A 239 -27.24 11.17 -16.49
C SER A 239 -25.73 11.07 -16.70
N GLU A 240 -25.04 10.22 -15.94
CA GLU A 240 -23.61 9.98 -16.08
C GLU A 240 -23.28 9.17 -17.34
N LEU A 241 -24.09 8.16 -17.67
CA LEU A 241 -23.98 7.37 -18.90
C LEU A 241 -24.21 8.21 -20.17
N ALA A 242 -25.09 9.20 -20.11
CA ALA A 242 -25.44 10.04 -21.27
C ALA A 242 -24.34 11.05 -21.66
N LYS A 243 -23.29 11.21 -20.86
CA LYS A 243 -22.17 12.11 -21.18
C LYS A 243 -21.33 11.54 -22.32
N GLU A 244 -20.76 12.41 -23.15
CA GLU A 244 -19.83 12.02 -24.23
C GLU A 244 -18.64 11.18 -23.71
N LYS A 245 -18.20 11.49 -22.48
CA LYS A 245 -17.17 10.72 -21.76
C LYS A 245 -17.61 10.47 -20.31
N PRO A 246 -18.30 9.35 -20.04
CA PRO A 246 -18.74 9.00 -18.68
C PRO A 246 -17.56 8.87 -17.71
N ASN A 247 -17.74 9.27 -16.45
CA ASN A 247 -16.73 9.04 -15.42
C ASN A 247 -16.88 7.61 -14.85
N PRO A 248 -15.93 6.69 -15.10
CA PRO A 248 -16.07 5.29 -14.72
C PRO A 248 -16.10 5.09 -13.19
N PHE A 249 -15.38 5.92 -12.43
CA PHE A 249 -15.39 5.83 -10.97
C PHE A 249 -16.75 6.22 -10.40
N LYS A 250 -17.33 7.32 -10.90
CA LYS A 250 -18.65 7.77 -10.48
C LYS A 250 -19.72 6.74 -10.85
N LEU A 251 -19.63 6.16 -12.05
CA LEU A 251 -20.55 5.14 -12.52
C LEU A 251 -20.50 3.87 -11.65
N ARG A 252 -19.29 3.41 -11.29
CA ARG A 252 -19.11 2.27 -10.38
C ARG A 252 -19.73 2.53 -9.01
N SER A 253 -19.52 3.72 -8.44
CA SER A 253 -20.12 4.08 -7.15
C SER A 253 -21.65 4.11 -7.22
N LEU A 254 -22.23 4.67 -8.28
CA LEU A 254 -23.69 4.71 -8.48
C LEU A 254 -24.28 3.31 -8.66
N VAL A 255 -23.66 2.46 -9.48
CA VAL A 255 -24.10 1.08 -9.69
C VAL A 255 -23.98 0.24 -8.41
N SER A 256 -22.90 0.42 -7.63
CA SER A 256 -22.72 -0.27 -6.34
C SER A 256 -23.80 0.17 -5.34
N GLY A 257 -24.01 1.47 -5.18
CA GLY A 257 -25.03 2.00 -4.26
C GLY A 257 -26.45 1.58 -4.66
N LEU A 258 -26.74 1.53 -5.97
CA LEU A 258 -28.01 1.04 -6.48
C LEU A 258 -28.18 -0.47 -6.18
N GLY A 259 -27.12 -1.27 -6.34
CA GLY A 259 -27.12 -2.68 -5.95
C GLY A 259 -27.45 -2.89 -4.46
N ASP A 260 -26.79 -2.12 -3.59
CA ASP A 260 -27.03 -2.17 -2.14
C ASP A 260 -28.48 -1.79 -1.81
N ALA A 261 -29.01 -0.71 -2.40
CA ALA A 261 -30.39 -0.29 -2.20
C ALA A 261 -31.41 -1.33 -2.68
N LEU A 262 -31.20 -1.90 -3.87
CA LEU A 262 -32.07 -2.94 -4.43
C LEU A 262 -32.05 -4.24 -3.62
N SER A 263 -30.90 -4.59 -3.01
CA SER A 263 -30.78 -5.80 -2.18
C SER A 263 -31.70 -5.76 -0.94
N MET A 264 -32.06 -4.56 -0.48
CA MET A 264 -32.97 -4.34 0.65
C MET A 264 -34.45 -4.35 0.25
N MET A 265 -34.76 -4.43 -1.05
CA MET A 265 -36.12 -4.31 -1.59
C MET A 265 -36.54 -5.61 -2.32
N PRO A 266 -37.19 -6.57 -1.61
CA PRO A 266 -37.53 -7.87 -2.19
C PRO A 266 -38.36 -7.81 -3.48
N LYS A 267 -39.20 -6.78 -3.62
CA LYS A 267 -40.04 -6.56 -4.81
C LYS A 267 -39.23 -6.16 -6.05
N LEU A 268 -38.03 -5.59 -5.88
CA LEU A 268 -37.15 -5.19 -6.97
C LEU A 268 -36.05 -6.22 -7.26
N LYS A 269 -36.19 -7.46 -6.77
CA LYS A 269 -35.22 -8.54 -7.02
C LYS A 269 -34.92 -8.73 -8.50
N GLU A 270 -35.93 -8.62 -9.36
CA GLU A 270 -35.71 -8.72 -10.81
C GLU A 270 -34.81 -7.60 -11.35
N GLY A 271 -34.94 -6.38 -10.82
CA GLY A 271 -34.05 -5.26 -11.14
C GLY A 271 -32.63 -5.51 -10.65
N TYR A 272 -32.47 -6.08 -9.46
CA TYR A 272 -31.17 -6.46 -8.90
C TYR A 272 -30.43 -7.47 -9.79
N GLU A 273 -31.10 -8.53 -10.24
CA GLU A 273 -30.47 -9.56 -11.10
C GLU A 273 -30.00 -8.97 -12.45
N VAL A 274 -30.80 -8.09 -13.05
CA VAL A 274 -30.41 -7.43 -14.31
C VAL A 274 -29.26 -6.46 -14.09
N LEU A 275 -29.27 -5.70 -12.98
CA LEU A 275 -28.16 -4.82 -12.61
C LEU A 275 -26.88 -5.62 -12.33
N LYS A 276 -26.99 -6.79 -11.71
CA LYS A 276 -25.85 -7.66 -11.41
C LYS A 276 -25.09 -8.00 -12.67
N TRP A 277 -25.79 -8.44 -13.72
CA TRP A 277 -25.16 -8.74 -15.02
C TRP A 277 -24.56 -7.50 -15.68
N ALA A 278 -25.30 -6.40 -15.77
CA ALA A 278 -24.81 -5.17 -16.40
C ALA A 278 -23.64 -4.53 -15.63
N GLY A 279 -23.67 -4.59 -14.29
CA GLY A 279 -22.65 -4.07 -13.40
C GLY A 279 -21.29 -4.76 -13.58
N THR A 280 -21.29 -6.06 -13.92
CA THR A 280 -20.04 -6.78 -14.20
C THR A 280 -19.27 -6.20 -15.39
N LEU A 281 -19.98 -5.64 -16.38
CA LEU A 281 -19.38 -5.04 -17.58
C LEU A 281 -18.63 -3.74 -17.27
N VAL A 282 -18.92 -3.10 -16.14
CA VAL A 282 -18.22 -1.90 -15.66
C VAL A 282 -17.32 -2.17 -14.44
N GLY A 283 -17.14 -3.44 -14.09
CA GLY A 283 -16.24 -3.86 -13.02
C GLY A 283 -16.84 -3.71 -11.62
N VAL A 284 -18.17 -3.70 -11.50
CA VAL A 284 -18.86 -3.81 -10.21
C VAL A 284 -19.37 -5.23 -10.05
N SER A 285 -18.91 -5.91 -9.00
CA SER A 285 -19.40 -7.25 -8.64
C SER A 285 -20.39 -7.12 -7.49
N LEU A 286 -21.68 -7.25 -7.78
CA LEU A 286 -22.73 -7.28 -6.76
C LEU A 286 -22.88 -8.69 -6.17
N PRO A 287 -23.07 -8.83 -4.84
CA PRO A 287 -23.18 -10.13 -4.17
C PRO A 287 -24.34 -11.00 -4.66
#